data_AF-A0A5N0IXI6-F1
#
_entry.id   AF-A0A5N0IXI6-F1
#
_cell.length_a   1.000
_cell.length_b   1.000
_cell.length_c   1.000
_cell.angle_alpha   90.00
_cell.angle_beta   90.00
_cell.angle_gamma   90.00
#
_symmetry.space_group_name_H-M   'P 1'
#
loop_
_entity.id
_entity.type
_entity.pdbx_description
1 polymer ?
#
loop_
_entity_poly.entity_id
_entity_poly.type
_entity_poly.pdbx_seq_one_letter_code
_entity_poly.pdbx_strand_id
1 'polypeptide(L)'
;MLNAAYDVLNLGHGVENVYTATPGADGTVTDTLVTPLGDINLSPLVSGVDAAEPLQPADAVTPLLGHTSAGNSEAFAIGNLTFDPFTVTSNGAEVPGFAAVPLSVTTPPMLMTAGGSAGNPASPTSFVLATQNFDVYQGTSPGAVDIGTVTTAVDVSNVFGMTSTELVVRGVTAAGGDTSAQAAELPAVGTLYSLSNLGHGVENVYIATPGTGGTVTDTLMTPLGDINLSPLVSGIDAAEPLQPAEAFTGLVGHTSAGNSDAFAIGNLTFDPFTVTSSGTDVPGFATVYQLIGILLPVLNLGGGSYTDWIPPLATQSFDVYNGTSSGAVDIGTISTSEYVADLLGMANTAFTVTGATAAGGDTAAQAAQLPVAGTVYDVLNLGRGVDNVYTATPGADGTVTDTLMTPLGDVNLSSLVSGINATTLDPGAAFDAASTTAGAIDPVSLLGL
;
A
#
# COMPACT_ATOMS: atom_id res chain seq x y z
N MET A 1 -21.75 -14.63 -3.74
CA MET A 1 -21.36 -16.03 -3.63
C MET A 1 -20.01 -16.00 -2.95
N LEU A 2 -19.88 -16.60 -1.77
CA LEU A 2 -18.57 -16.77 -1.15
C LEU A 2 -17.85 -17.86 -1.95
N ASN A 3 -16.63 -17.57 -2.37
CA ASN A 3 -15.84 -18.47 -3.21
C ASN A 3 -14.75 -19.09 -2.34
N ALA A 4 -14.46 -20.37 -2.56
CA ALA A 4 -13.25 -20.97 -1.99
C ALA A 4 -12.01 -20.24 -2.51
N ALA A 5 -11.02 -20.06 -1.65
CA ALA A 5 -9.72 -19.49 -1.99
C ALA A 5 -8.72 -20.62 -2.18
N TYR A 6 -7.92 -20.54 -3.24
CA TYR A 6 -6.81 -21.44 -3.53
C TYR A 6 -5.62 -20.57 -3.89
N ASP A 7 -4.49 -20.79 -3.21
CA ASP A 7 -3.26 -20.07 -3.49
C ASP A 7 -2.07 -21.02 -3.51
N VAL A 8 -1.11 -20.74 -4.39
CA VAL A 8 0.15 -21.48 -4.51
C VAL A 8 1.29 -20.48 -4.56
N LEU A 9 2.10 -20.48 -3.51
CA LEU A 9 3.32 -19.68 -3.43
C LEU A 9 4.53 -20.58 -3.73
N ASN A 10 5.11 -20.43 -4.91
CA ASN A 10 6.34 -21.11 -5.29
C ASN A 10 7.55 -20.45 -4.61
N LEU A 11 8.22 -21.19 -3.73
CA LEU A 11 9.43 -20.75 -3.02
C LEU A 11 10.72 -21.19 -3.74
N GLY A 12 10.60 -21.82 -4.91
CA GLY A 12 11.69 -22.34 -5.71
C GLY A 12 12.21 -23.69 -5.23
N HIS A 13 13.07 -24.31 -6.05
CA HIS A 13 13.76 -25.57 -5.73
C HIS A 13 12.83 -26.74 -5.32
N GLY A 14 11.63 -26.80 -5.90
CA GLY A 14 10.63 -27.83 -5.59
C GLY A 14 9.94 -27.64 -4.24
N VAL A 15 10.02 -26.45 -3.66
CA VAL A 15 9.30 -26.05 -2.44
C VAL A 15 8.16 -25.11 -2.82
N GLU A 16 6.94 -25.46 -2.42
CA GLU A 16 5.73 -24.68 -2.68
C GLU A 16 4.89 -24.62 -1.40
N ASN A 17 4.24 -23.50 -1.14
CA ASN A 17 3.21 -23.38 -0.12
C ASN A 17 1.85 -23.42 -0.82
N VAL A 18 0.99 -24.36 -0.42
CA VAL A 18 -0.34 -24.58 -1.00
C VAL A 18 -1.38 -24.29 0.07
N TYR A 19 -2.11 -23.20 -0.14
CA TYR A 19 -3.18 -22.75 0.73
C TYR A 19 -4.54 -23.03 0.10
N THR A 20 -5.51 -23.44 0.92
CA THR A 20 -6.90 -23.58 0.51
C THR A 20 -7.82 -23.18 1.65
N ALA A 21 -8.83 -22.37 1.35
CA ALA A 21 -9.91 -22.04 2.27
C ALA A 21 -11.28 -22.24 1.61
N THR A 22 -12.23 -22.74 2.39
CA THR A 22 -13.63 -22.89 1.95
C THR A 22 -14.54 -22.05 2.84
N PRO A 23 -15.55 -21.37 2.28
CA PRO A 23 -16.37 -20.43 3.05
C PRO A 23 -17.42 -21.12 3.91
N GLY A 24 -17.94 -20.38 4.88
CA GLY A 24 -19.07 -20.74 5.73
C GLY A 24 -18.69 -21.34 7.09
N ALA A 25 -19.71 -21.61 7.92
CA ALA A 25 -19.52 -22.08 9.30
C ALA A 25 -18.83 -23.46 9.41
N ASP A 26 -18.92 -24.28 8.36
CA ASP A 26 -18.23 -25.57 8.22
C ASP A 26 -17.00 -25.46 7.29
N GLY A 27 -16.57 -24.23 6.99
CA GLY A 27 -15.40 -23.91 6.19
C GLY A 27 -14.12 -24.49 6.80
N THR A 28 -13.14 -24.75 5.94
CA THR A 28 -11.85 -25.31 6.34
C THR A 28 -10.73 -24.49 5.74
N VAL A 29 -9.79 -24.06 6.58
CA VAL A 29 -8.51 -23.51 6.15
C VAL A 29 -7.47 -24.61 6.24
N THR A 30 -6.80 -24.89 5.13
CA THR A 30 -5.67 -25.81 5.03
C THR A 30 -4.48 -25.11 4.41
N ASP A 31 -3.31 -25.34 4.99
CA ASP A 31 -2.05 -24.83 4.48
C ASP A 31 -0.99 -25.92 4.56
N THR A 32 -0.32 -26.17 3.44
CA THR A 32 0.69 -27.24 3.29
C THR A 32 1.93 -26.68 2.63
N LEU A 33 3.07 -26.79 3.32
CA LEU A 33 4.36 -26.60 2.69
C LEU A 33 4.79 -27.92 2.04
N VAL A 34 4.70 -27.97 0.73
CA VAL A 34 5.16 -29.08 -0.11
C VAL A 34 6.66 -28.94 -0.28
N THR A 35 7.41 -30.00 0.04
CA THR A 35 8.87 -30.02 -0.14
C THR A 35 9.32 -31.31 -0.82
N PRO A 36 10.53 -31.36 -1.40
CA PRO A 36 11.07 -32.60 -1.95
C PRO A 36 11.26 -33.72 -0.91
N LEU A 37 11.25 -33.38 0.38
CA LEU A 37 11.46 -34.30 1.49
C LEU A 37 10.14 -34.75 2.15
N GLY A 38 9.01 -34.24 1.67
CA GLY A 38 7.67 -34.51 2.20
C GLY A 38 6.92 -33.25 2.61
N ASP A 39 5.61 -33.42 2.79
CA ASP A 39 4.69 -32.31 3.07
C ASP A 39 4.64 -31.99 4.56
N ILE A 40 4.62 -30.69 4.87
CA ILE A 40 4.49 -30.17 6.23
C ILE A 40 3.15 -29.46 6.34
N ASN A 41 2.29 -29.94 7.24
CA ASN A 41 1.00 -29.31 7.51
C ASN A 41 1.18 -28.04 8.36
N LEU A 42 0.91 -26.88 7.77
CA LEU A 42 0.97 -25.57 8.40
C LEU A 42 -0.41 -25.05 8.83
N SER A 43 -1.50 -25.75 8.49
CA SER A 43 -2.87 -25.36 8.86
C SER A 43 -3.05 -24.92 10.33
N PRO A 44 -2.41 -25.55 11.34
CA PRO A 44 -2.52 -25.09 12.73
C PRO A 44 -1.98 -23.68 12.99
N LEU A 45 -1.10 -23.17 12.14
CA LEU A 45 -0.51 -21.83 12.25
C LEU A 45 -1.40 -20.74 11.63
N VAL A 46 -2.29 -21.12 10.71
CA VAL A 46 -3.04 -20.17 9.86
C VAL A 46 -4.55 -20.38 9.92
N SER A 47 -5.04 -21.17 10.88
CA SER A 47 -6.46 -21.48 11.02
C SER A 47 -7.35 -20.25 11.27
N GLY A 48 -6.76 -19.12 11.68
CA GLY A 48 -7.44 -17.83 11.81
C GLY A 48 -7.34 -16.91 10.58
N VAL A 49 -6.68 -17.34 9.51
CA VAL A 49 -6.53 -16.59 8.26
C VAL A 49 -7.40 -17.27 7.22
N ASP A 50 -8.64 -16.82 7.06
CA ASP A 50 -9.61 -17.37 6.11
C ASP A 50 -9.82 -16.41 4.92
N ALA A 51 -9.18 -16.72 3.79
CA ALA A 51 -9.31 -15.94 2.56
C ALA A 51 -10.57 -16.24 1.74
N ALA A 52 -11.42 -17.17 2.19
CA ALA A 52 -12.73 -17.40 1.58
C ALA A 52 -13.81 -16.43 2.12
N GLU A 53 -13.53 -15.73 3.22
CA GLU A 53 -14.43 -14.78 3.87
C GLU A 53 -13.94 -13.32 3.73
N PRO A 54 -14.86 -12.34 3.72
CA PRO A 54 -14.48 -10.92 3.77
C PRO A 54 -13.75 -10.56 5.07
N LEU A 55 -12.83 -9.61 5.00
CA LEU A 55 -12.19 -9.08 6.22
C LEU A 55 -13.20 -8.28 7.04
N GLN A 56 -13.13 -8.43 8.36
CA GLN A 56 -13.99 -7.73 9.31
C GLN A 56 -13.19 -6.60 9.96
N PRO A 57 -13.58 -5.33 9.79
CA PRO A 57 -12.92 -4.23 10.48
C PRO A 57 -12.94 -4.38 12.02
N ALA A 58 -13.98 -5.04 12.53
CA ALA A 58 -14.16 -5.34 13.96
C ALA A 58 -12.99 -6.16 14.58
N ASP A 59 -12.30 -6.98 13.77
CA ASP A 59 -11.23 -7.87 14.26
C ASP A 59 -10.00 -7.07 14.74
N ALA A 60 -9.76 -5.91 14.15
CA ALA A 60 -8.70 -5.01 14.56
C ALA A 60 -9.02 -4.28 15.87
N VAL A 61 -10.29 -3.93 16.10
CA VAL A 61 -10.73 -3.12 17.26
C VAL A 61 -11.22 -3.96 18.43
N THR A 62 -11.24 -5.29 18.30
CA THR A 62 -11.69 -6.22 19.35
C THR A 62 -11.06 -5.94 20.72
N PRO A 63 -9.74 -5.65 20.84
CA PRO A 63 -9.16 -5.31 22.14
C PRO A 63 -9.65 -3.97 22.71
N LEU A 64 -10.13 -3.05 21.85
CA LEU A 64 -10.66 -1.73 22.25
C LEU A 64 -12.11 -1.76 22.74
N LEU A 65 -12.91 -2.78 22.39
CA LEU A 65 -14.34 -2.85 22.73
C LEU A 65 -14.62 -2.75 24.24
N GLY A 66 -13.67 -3.15 25.10
CA GLY A 66 -13.79 -3.06 26.55
C GLY A 66 -13.53 -1.67 27.15
N HIS A 67 -13.10 -0.69 26.34
CA HIS A 67 -12.66 0.63 26.81
C HIS A 67 -13.80 1.66 26.86
N THR A 68 -15.01 1.28 26.46
CA THR A 68 -16.19 2.13 26.55
C THR A 68 -17.42 1.35 27.04
N SER A 69 -18.41 2.11 27.49
CA SER A 69 -19.75 1.65 27.83
C SER A 69 -20.84 2.54 27.23
N ALA A 70 -20.45 3.44 26.33
CA ALA A 70 -21.33 4.22 25.48
C ALA A 70 -21.53 3.50 24.13
N GLY A 71 -22.66 3.76 23.47
CA GLY A 71 -22.97 3.18 22.16
C GLY A 71 -23.42 1.72 22.21
N ASN A 72 -23.25 1.02 21.08
CA ASN A 72 -23.59 -0.39 20.94
C ASN A 72 -22.45 -1.33 21.40
N SER A 73 -22.62 -2.65 21.26
CA SER A 73 -21.63 -3.64 21.73
C SER A 73 -20.32 -3.69 20.93
N GLU A 74 -20.30 -3.07 19.75
CA GLU A 74 -19.13 -2.93 18.87
C GLU A 74 -18.51 -1.53 18.95
N ALA A 75 -19.02 -0.66 19.84
CA ALA A 75 -18.42 0.63 20.11
C ALA A 75 -17.04 0.47 20.76
N PHE A 76 -16.09 1.31 20.36
CA PHE A 76 -14.73 1.32 20.89
C PHE A 76 -14.29 2.74 21.20
N ALA A 77 -13.29 2.88 22.07
CA ALA A 77 -12.75 4.19 22.45
C ALA A 77 -11.32 4.38 21.98
N ILE A 78 -11.04 5.59 21.50
CA ILE A 78 -9.70 6.09 21.24
C ILE A 78 -9.54 7.40 22.01
N GLY A 79 -8.65 7.41 23.01
CA GLY A 79 -8.49 8.56 23.88
C GLY A 79 -9.78 8.87 24.65
N ASN A 80 -10.33 10.07 24.45
CA ASN A 80 -11.59 10.48 25.08
C ASN A 80 -12.83 10.34 24.16
N LEU A 81 -12.66 9.87 22.93
CA LEU A 81 -13.76 9.70 21.98
C LEU A 81 -14.19 8.23 21.95
N THR A 82 -15.49 8.01 21.90
CA THR A 82 -16.08 6.71 21.59
C THR A 82 -16.63 6.74 20.17
N PHE A 83 -16.28 5.74 19.38
CA PHE A 83 -16.79 5.50 18.02
C PHE A 83 -17.76 4.33 18.06
N ASP A 84 -19.00 4.57 17.64
CA ASP A 84 -20.06 3.59 17.63
C ASP A 84 -20.43 3.25 16.18
N PRO A 85 -19.99 2.10 15.63
CA PRO A 85 -20.13 1.79 14.22
C PRO A 85 -21.58 1.51 13.84
N PHE A 86 -22.00 2.01 12.67
CA PHE A 86 -23.25 1.61 12.03
C PHE A 86 -23.17 1.66 10.51
N THR A 87 -24.05 0.90 9.86
CA THR A 87 -24.25 0.93 8.40
C THR A 87 -25.62 1.50 8.06
N VAL A 88 -25.75 2.10 6.87
CA VAL A 88 -27.04 2.59 6.38
C VAL A 88 -27.51 1.67 5.26
N THR A 89 -28.64 1.02 5.46
CA THR A 89 -29.23 0.13 4.44
C THR A 89 -29.83 0.92 3.29
N SER A 90 -30.14 0.25 2.17
CA SER A 90 -30.68 0.89 0.95
C SER A 90 -32.03 1.62 1.14
N ASN A 91 -32.75 1.33 2.23
CA ASN A 91 -33.99 2.02 2.64
C ASN A 91 -33.75 3.14 3.67
N GLY A 92 -32.48 3.47 3.98
CA GLY A 92 -32.08 4.55 4.88
C GLY A 92 -32.15 4.19 6.37
N ALA A 93 -32.26 2.92 6.74
CA ALA A 93 -32.23 2.51 8.14
C ALA A 93 -30.80 2.29 8.63
N GLU A 94 -30.52 2.72 9.85
CA GLU A 94 -29.24 2.47 10.50
C GLU A 94 -29.26 1.08 11.14
N VAL A 95 -28.20 0.32 10.87
CA VAL A 95 -27.97 -1.01 11.44
C VAL A 95 -26.68 -0.94 12.24
N PRO A 96 -26.75 -1.14 13.57
CA PRO A 96 -25.57 -1.16 14.43
C PRO A 96 -24.53 -2.17 13.95
N GLY A 97 -23.27 -1.77 14.03
CA GLY A 97 -22.10 -2.60 13.80
C GLY A 97 -21.30 -2.26 12.54
N PHE A 98 -20.21 -3.01 12.36
CA PHE A 98 -19.32 -2.86 11.22
C PHE A 98 -19.85 -3.49 9.93
N ALA A 99 -19.52 -2.88 8.79
CA ALA A 99 -19.64 -3.50 7.48
C ALA A 99 -18.44 -4.43 7.21
N ALA A 100 -18.72 -5.66 6.81
CA ALA A 100 -17.71 -6.54 6.23
C ALA A 100 -17.16 -5.96 4.92
N VAL A 101 -15.85 -6.07 4.69
CA VAL A 101 -15.18 -5.49 3.51
C VAL A 101 -14.69 -6.61 2.58
N PRO A 102 -15.14 -6.66 1.31
CA PRO A 102 -14.66 -7.66 0.35
C PRO A 102 -13.17 -7.55 0.07
N LEU A 103 -12.51 -8.70 -0.06
CA LEU A 103 -11.09 -8.81 -0.40
C LEU A 103 -10.76 -8.16 -1.75
N SER A 104 -9.63 -7.46 -1.79
CA SER A 104 -9.09 -6.74 -2.95
C SER A 104 -7.80 -7.38 -3.45
N VAL A 105 -6.84 -7.66 -2.56
CA VAL A 105 -5.60 -8.39 -2.86
C VAL A 105 -5.46 -9.55 -1.89
N THR A 106 -5.10 -10.74 -2.39
CA THR A 106 -4.99 -11.95 -1.57
C THR A 106 -3.76 -12.75 -1.96
N THR A 107 -2.83 -12.91 -1.03
CA THR A 107 -1.75 -13.90 -1.04
C THR A 107 -1.73 -14.60 0.32
N PRO A 108 -2.79 -15.36 0.65
CA PRO A 108 -2.88 -16.04 1.94
C PRO A 108 -1.81 -17.12 2.09
N PRO A 109 -1.34 -17.39 3.30
CA PRO A 109 -1.72 -16.78 4.58
C PRO A 109 -0.95 -15.48 4.90
N MET A 110 -0.19 -14.93 3.93
CA MET A 110 0.82 -13.89 4.15
C MET A 110 0.22 -12.49 4.22
N LEU A 111 -0.59 -12.14 3.23
CA LEU A 111 -1.16 -10.80 3.06
C LEU A 111 -2.55 -10.90 2.44
N MET A 112 -3.50 -10.21 3.05
CA MET A 112 -4.83 -9.98 2.52
C MET A 112 -5.17 -8.51 2.74
N THR A 113 -5.74 -7.84 1.74
CA THR A 113 -6.23 -6.47 1.88
C THR A 113 -7.65 -6.35 1.36
N ALA A 114 -8.42 -5.41 1.91
CA ALA A 114 -9.81 -5.19 1.58
C ALA A 114 -10.17 -3.72 1.78
N GLY A 115 -10.80 -3.09 0.78
CA GLY A 115 -11.13 -1.67 0.83
C GLY A 115 -10.03 -0.80 0.25
N GLY A 116 -9.91 0.43 0.76
CA GLY A 116 -9.00 1.45 0.24
C GLY A 116 -9.72 2.69 -0.29
N SER A 117 -8.98 3.78 -0.41
CA SER A 117 -9.47 5.06 -0.94
C SER A 117 -8.37 5.78 -1.68
N ALA A 118 -8.65 6.43 -2.80
CA ALA A 118 -7.68 7.24 -3.53
C ALA A 118 -8.22 8.66 -3.80
N GLY A 119 -7.31 9.63 -3.76
CA GLY A 119 -7.59 11.05 -3.96
C GLY A 119 -7.82 11.80 -2.64
N ASN A 120 -7.97 13.12 -2.74
CA ASN A 120 -8.08 14.00 -1.57
C ASN A 120 -9.28 13.63 -0.69
N PRO A 121 -9.11 13.25 0.59
CA PRO A 121 -10.21 12.81 1.45
C PRO A 121 -11.30 13.88 1.63
N ALA A 122 -10.97 15.17 1.51
CA ALA A 122 -11.92 16.27 1.56
C ALA A 122 -12.72 16.47 0.26
N SER A 123 -12.37 15.78 -0.82
CA SER A 123 -13.12 15.84 -2.07
C SER A 123 -14.25 14.80 -2.09
N PRO A 124 -15.48 15.20 -2.49
CA PRO A 124 -16.58 14.26 -2.67
C PRO A 124 -16.35 13.30 -3.85
N THR A 125 -15.43 13.62 -4.77
CA THR A 125 -15.14 12.81 -5.97
C THR A 125 -14.04 11.78 -5.76
N SER A 126 -13.49 11.67 -4.55
CA SER A 126 -12.44 10.72 -4.24
C SER A 126 -12.96 9.29 -4.33
N PHE A 127 -12.11 8.43 -4.88
CA PHE A 127 -12.40 7.02 -5.07
C PHE A 127 -12.36 6.33 -3.72
N VAL A 128 -13.38 5.53 -3.41
CA VAL A 128 -13.45 4.76 -2.16
C VAL A 128 -14.08 3.41 -2.44
N LEU A 129 -13.43 2.35 -1.99
CA LEU A 129 -13.89 0.97 -2.15
C LEU A 129 -14.85 0.53 -1.05
N ALA A 130 -14.64 1.03 0.17
CA ALA A 130 -15.50 0.72 1.32
C ALA A 130 -15.63 1.92 2.27
N THR A 131 -16.81 2.07 2.87
CA THR A 131 -17.11 3.15 3.84
C THR A 131 -17.76 2.60 5.09
N GLN A 132 -17.48 3.24 6.22
CA GLN A 132 -18.12 2.97 7.50
C GLN A 132 -18.59 4.28 8.12
N ASN A 133 -19.74 4.26 8.79
CA ASN A 133 -20.19 5.39 9.59
C ASN A 133 -20.04 5.08 11.06
N PHE A 134 -19.84 6.12 11.84
CA PHE A 134 -19.79 6.06 13.30
C PHE A 134 -20.57 7.22 13.89
N ASP A 135 -21.36 6.93 14.93
CA ASP A 135 -21.73 7.95 15.90
C ASP A 135 -20.52 8.19 16.80
N VAL A 136 -20.22 9.44 17.11
CA VAL A 136 -19.07 9.83 17.91
C VAL A 136 -19.56 10.45 19.20
N TYR A 137 -19.07 9.92 20.31
CA TYR A 137 -19.40 10.41 21.64
C TYR A 137 -18.18 11.01 22.32
N GLN A 138 -18.37 12.14 23.00
CA GLN A 138 -17.41 12.68 23.93
C GLN A 138 -17.49 11.93 25.27
N GLY A 139 -16.46 11.15 25.56
CA GLY A 139 -16.32 10.31 26.75
C GLY A 139 -16.52 8.82 26.48
N THR A 140 -16.20 7.99 27.48
CA THR A 140 -16.23 6.51 27.40
C THR A 140 -17.24 5.87 28.36
N SER A 141 -17.98 6.69 29.11
CA SER A 141 -18.94 6.24 30.12
C SER A 141 -20.37 6.23 29.57
N PRO A 142 -21.36 5.58 30.22
CA PRO A 142 -22.73 5.48 29.69
C PRO A 142 -23.47 6.81 29.53
N GLY A 143 -22.93 7.90 30.09
CA GLY A 143 -23.42 9.27 29.92
C GLY A 143 -22.58 10.12 28.97
N ALA A 144 -21.75 9.49 28.12
CA ALA A 144 -21.02 10.18 27.07
C ALA A 144 -21.99 10.95 26.17
N VAL A 145 -21.57 12.13 25.74
CA VAL A 145 -22.41 13.05 24.96
C VAL A 145 -22.20 12.73 23.49
N ASP A 146 -23.26 12.43 22.74
CA ASP A 146 -23.21 12.36 21.28
C ASP A 146 -22.85 13.75 20.73
N ILE A 147 -21.74 13.83 19.98
CA ILE A 147 -21.23 15.05 19.36
C ILE A 147 -21.37 15.03 17.83
N GLY A 148 -21.96 13.97 17.26
CA GLY A 148 -22.28 13.86 15.85
C GLY A 148 -21.75 12.59 15.20
N THR A 149 -21.73 12.59 13.88
CA THR A 149 -21.38 11.42 13.07
C THR A 149 -20.17 11.68 12.18
N VAL A 150 -19.40 10.62 11.93
CA VAL A 150 -18.31 10.62 10.96
C VAL A 150 -18.48 9.50 9.94
N THR A 151 -18.18 9.81 8.68
CA THR A 151 -18.08 8.83 7.60
C THR A 151 -16.61 8.66 7.25
N THR A 152 -16.14 7.42 7.21
CA THR A 152 -14.75 7.08 6.89
C THR A 152 -14.67 6.26 5.61
N ALA A 153 -13.56 6.37 4.88
CA ALA A 153 -13.11 5.27 4.05
C ALA A 153 -12.48 4.20 4.95
N VAL A 154 -12.63 2.93 4.55
CA VAL A 154 -12.11 1.80 5.30
C VAL A 154 -11.13 1.01 4.44
N ASP A 155 -10.00 0.68 5.04
CA ASP A 155 -9.07 -0.33 4.55
C ASP A 155 -8.79 -1.32 5.67
N VAL A 156 -8.81 -2.61 5.34
CA VAL A 156 -8.54 -3.69 6.27
C VAL A 156 -7.44 -4.54 5.68
N SER A 157 -6.39 -4.77 6.45
CA SER A 157 -5.29 -5.63 6.07
C SER A 157 -5.13 -6.76 7.08
N ASN A 158 -4.77 -7.94 6.60
CA ASN A 158 -4.29 -9.03 7.43
C ASN A 158 -2.89 -9.42 6.96
N VAL A 159 -1.91 -9.30 7.85
CA VAL A 159 -0.51 -9.62 7.60
C VAL A 159 -0.10 -10.69 8.60
N PHE A 160 0.14 -11.91 8.12
CA PHE A 160 0.47 -13.06 8.97
C PHE A 160 -0.49 -13.27 10.15
N GLY A 161 -1.79 -13.03 9.96
CA GLY A 161 -2.80 -13.13 11.02
C GLY A 161 -2.96 -11.89 11.90
N MET A 162 -2.07 -10.90 11.80
CA MET A 162 -2.26 -9.58 12.44
C MET A 162 -3.23 -8.77 11.60
N THR A 163 -4.29 -8.23 12.20
CA THR A 163 -5.32 -7.49 11.46
C THR A 163 -5.22 -6.01 11.75
N SER A 164 -5.16 -5.19 10.71
CA SER A 164 -5.25 -3.73 10.79
C SER A 164 -6.54 -3.24 10.18
N THR A 165 -7.20 -2.28 10.83
CA THR A 165 -8.26 -1.47 10.23
C THR A 165 -7.82 -0.03 10.21
N GLU A 166 -7.81 0.53 9.02
CA GLU A 166 -7.62 1.95 8.79
C GLU A 166 -8.94 2.63 8.50
N LEU A 167 -9.11 3.81 9.09
CA LEU A 167 -10.26 4.68 8.94
C LEU A 167 -9.78 6.08 8.55
N VAL A 168 -10.04 6.49 7.30
CA VAL A 168 -9.76 7.86 6.84
C VAL A 168 -11.04 8.67 6.89
N VAL A 169 -11.11 9.71 7.72
CA VAL A 169 -12.29 10.56 7.89
C VAL A 169 -12.56 11.34 6.60
N ARG A 170 -13.77 11.22 6.05
CA ARG A 170 -14.18 11.87 4.80
C ARG A 170 -15.30 12.89 4.96
N GLY A 171 -16.13 12.69 5.98
CA GLY A 171 -17.28 13.54 6.25
C GLY A 171 -17.57 13.58 7.72
N VAL A 172 -18.02 14.75 8.19
CA VAL A 172 -18.38 15.00 9.58
C VAL A 172 -19.71 15.74 9.61
N THR A 173 -20.60 15.32 10.51
CA THR A 173 -21.89 15.97 10.74
C THR A 173 -22.08 16.15 12.24
N ALA A 174 -21.98 17.38 12.74
CA ALA A 174 -22.19 17.67 14.16
C ALA A 174 -23.62 17.35 14.60
N ALA A 175 -23.78 16.95 15.86
CA ALA A 175 -25.10 16.69 16.43
C ALA A 175 -25.96 17.98 16.49
N GLY A 176 -27.27 17.81 16.37
CA GLY A 176 -28.21 18.93 16.34
C GLY A 176 -28.25 19.70 17.66
N GLY A 177 -27.87 20.98 17.63
CA GLY A 177 -27.88 21.85 18.81
C GLY A 177 -26.52 22.03 19.49
N ASP A 178 -25.46 21.41 18.95
CA ASP A 178 -24.10 21.60 19.42
C ASP A 178 -23.58 23.01 19.18
N THR A 179 -22.75 23.46 20.13
CA THR A 179 -21.95 24.68 19.95
C THR A 179 -20.81 24.42 18.98
N SER A 180 -20.28 25.48 18.36
CA SER A 180 -19.08 25.36 17.50
C SER A 180 -17.86 24.79 18.22
N ALA A 181 -17.81 24.87 19.56
CA ALA A 181 -16.73 24.27 20.34
C ALA A 181 -16.89 22.75 20.48
N GLN A 182 -18.12 22.23 20.63
CA GLN A 182 -18.40 20.79 20.69
C GLN A 182 -18.25 20.15 19.30
N ALA A 183 -18.76 20.81 18.26
CA ALA A 183 -18.56 20.35 16.88
C ALA A 183 -17.08 20.30 16.47
N ALA A 184 -16.21 21.10 17.11
CA ALA A 184 -14.77 21.10 16.86
C ALA A 184 -14.02 19.93 17.54
N GLU A 185 -14.71 19.13 18.36
CA GLU A 185 -14.14 17.91 18.96
C GLU A 185 -14.31 16.69 18.05
N LEU A 186 -15.16 16.78 17.02
CA LEU A 186 -15.19 15.77 15.97
C LEU A 186 -13.84 15.72 15.25
N PRO A 187 -13.38 14.52 14.84
CA PRO A 187 -12.18 14.37 14.02
C PRO A 187 -12.24 15.27 12.77
N ALA A 188 -11.10 15.84 12.37
CA ALA A 188 -11.04 16.63 11.15
C ALA A 188 -11.17 15.73 9.90
N VAL A 189 -11.70 16.27 8.80
CA VAL A 189 -11.67 15.56 7.51
C VAL A 189 -10.23 15.34 7.08
N GLY A 190 -9.92 14.10 6.68
CA GLY A 190 -8.58 13.60 6.39
C GLY A 190 -7.83 13.04 7.59
N THR A 191 -8.36 13.14 8.83
CA THR A 191 -7.79 12.41 9.97
C THR A 191 -7.80 10.92 9.67
N LEU A 192 -6.66 10.28 9.89
CA LEU A 192 -6.44 8.86 9.70
C LEU A 192 -6.30 8.19 11.07
N TYR A 193 -7.03 7.10 11.27
CA TYR A 193 -6.84 6.17 12.38
C TYR A 193 -6.42 4.82 11.81
N SER A 194 -5.33 4.24 12.29
CA SER A 194 -4.92 2.87 11.99
C SER A 194 -4.85 2.09 13.29
N LEU A 195 -5.68 1.06 13.37
CA LEU A 195 -5.88 0.21 14.55
C LEU A 195 -5.39 -1.17 14.19
N SER A 196 -4.33 -1.65 14.83
CA SER A 196 -3.63 -2.88 14.46
C SER A 196 -3.64 -3.86 15.63
N ASN A 197 -4.43 -4.92 15.52
CA ASN A 197 -4.42 -6.04 16.44
C ASN A 197 -3.23 -6.96 16.09
N LEU A 198 -2.19 -6.89 16.92
CA LEU A 198 -0.96 -7.67 16.77
C LEU A 198 -1.06 -9.05 17.46
N GLY A 199 -2.23 -9.36 18.04
CA GLY A 199 -2.50 -10.58 18.78
C GLY A 199 -2.09 -10.53 20.25
N HIS A 200 -2.52 -11.53 21.01
CA HIS A 200 -2.17 -11.71 22.44
C HIS A 200 -2.46 -10.49 23.36
N GLY A 201 -3.44 -9.65 22.99
CA GLY A 201 -3.79 -8.44 23.73
C GLY A 201 -2.81 -7.28 23.53
N VAL A 202 -2.01 -7.33 22.46
CA VAL A 202 -1.16 -6.24 22.01
C VAL A 202 -1.82 -5.57 20.80
N GLU A 203 -1.93 -4.25 20.87
CA GLU A 203 -2.54 -3.44 19.82
C GLU A 203 -1.70 -2.20 19.55
N ASN A 204 -1.62 -1.78 18.30
CA ASN A 204 -1.06 -0.50 17.94
C ASN A 204 -2.17 0.45 17.45
N VAL A 205 -2.21 1.65 18.00
CA VAL A 205 -3.12 2.72 17.59
C VAL A 205 -2.30 3.90 17.09
N TYR A 206 -2.28 4.03 15.77
CA TYR A 206 -1.66 5.14 15.05
C TYR A 206 -2.74 6.12 14.61
N ILE A 207 -2.51 7.41 14.83
CA ILE A 207 -3.43 8.49 14.47
C ILE A 207 -2.63 9.60 13.82
N ALA A 208 -3.06 10.03 12.64
CA ALA A 208 -2.50 11.17 11.94
C ALA A 208 -3.61 12.19 11.64
N THR A 209 -3.39 13.46 11.96
CA THR A 209 -4.34 14.54 11.69
C THR A 209 -3.73 15.49 10.66
N PRO A 210 -4.41 15.80 9.55
CA PRO A 210 -3.84 16.59 8.47
C PRO A 210 -3.75 18.08 8.80
N GLY A 211 -2.94 18.81 8.03
CA GLY A 211 -2.93 20.28 7.97
C GLY A 211 -1.92 20.97 8.89
N THR A 212 -1.94 22.31 8.86
CA THR A 212 -0.98 23.13 9.62
C THR A 212 -1.20 22.98 11.12
N GLY A 213 -0.30 22.29 11.81
CA GLY A 213 -0.45 21.93 13.23
C GLY A 213 -1.07 20.55 13.45
N GLY A 214 -1.17 19.75 12.39
CA GLY A 214 -1.44 18.33 12.44
C GLY A 214 -0.51 17.59 13.39
N THR A 215 -0.97 16.44 13.88
CA THR A 215 -0.24 15.63 14.86
C THR A 215 -0.24 14.19 14.44
N VAL A 216 0.91 13.55 14.60
CA VAL A 216 1.05 12.10 14.53
C VAL A 216 1.22 11.56 15.95
N THR A 217 0.35 10.64 16.34
CA THR A 217 0.46 9.90 17.59
C THR A 217 0.45 8.41 17.30
N ASP A 218 1.28 7.69 18.04
CA ASP A 218 1.39 6.24 17.93
C ASP A 218 1.52 5.67 19.34
N THR A 219 0.61 4.77 19.69
CA THR A 219 0.56 4.12 21.00
C THR A 219 0.48 2.61 20.82
N LEU A 220 1.47 1.90 21.33
CA LEU A 220 1.41 0.45 21.49
C LEU A 220 0.77 0.13 22.84
N MET A 221 -0.46 -0.35 22.80
CA MET A 221 -1.20 -0.84 23.95
C MET A 221 -0.77 -2.28 24.24
N THR A 222 -0.43 -2.55 25.49
CA THR A 222 -0.06 -3.90 25.94
C THR A 222 -0.79 -4.26 27.22
N PRO A 223 -0.88 -5.56 27.58
CA PRO A 223 -1.46 -5.96 28.86
C PRO A 223 -0.69 -5.42 30.09
N LEU A 224 0.53 -4.91 29.89
CA LEU A 224 1.37 -4.33 30.94
C LEU A 224 1.27 -2.79 31.01
N GLY A 225 0.51 -2.18 30.11
CA GLY A 225 0.33 -0.74 29.96
C GLY A 225 0.75 -0.22 28.59
N ASP A 226 0.44 1.06 28.37
CA ASP A 226 0.62 1.72 27.08
C ASP A 226 2.03 2.27 26.91
N ILE A 227 2.56 2.12 25.71
CA ILE A 227 3.88 2.62 25.31
C ILE A 227 3.67 3.66 24.21
N ASN A 228 4.08 4.89 24.47
CA ASN A 228 4.04 5.96 23.48
C ASN A 228 5.19 5.80 22.48
N LEU A 229 4.86 5.49 21.23
CA LEU A 229 5.78 5.35 20.09
C LEU A 229 5.84 6.60 19.22
N SER A 230 4.96 7.60 19.43
CA SER A 230 4.91 8.86 18.65
C SER A 230 6.29 9.50 18.37
N PRO A 231 7.26 9.53 19.32
CA PRO A 231 8.58 10.09 19.04
C PRO A 231 9.38 9.36 17.94
N LEU A 232 9.09 8.08 17.69
CA LEU A 232 9.76 7.27 16.67
C LEU A 232 9.18 7.52 15.27
N VAL A 233 7.94 7.99 15.18
CA VAL A 233 7.16 8.03 13.93
C VAL A 233 6.67 9.44 13.59
N SER A 234 7.10 10.45 14.34
CA SER A 234 6.72 11.86 14.12
C SER A 234 7.02 12.43 12.72
N GLY A 235 7.87 11.75 11.94
CA GLY A 235 8.17 12.10 10.54
C GLY A 235 7.34 11.32 9.51
N ILE A 236 6.50 10.38 9.94
CA ILE A 236 5.63 9.57 9.08
C ILE A 236 4.21 10.06 9.33
N ASP A 237 3.70 10.93 8.45
CA ASP A 237 2.35 11.48 8.52
C ASP A 237 1.50 10.92 7.37
N ALA A 238 0.80 9.83 7.63
CA ALA A 238 -0.04 9.17 6.64
C ALA A 238 -1.33 9.95 6.31
N ALA A 239 -1.67 11.01 7.06
CA ALA A 239 -2.81 11.87 6.72
C ALA A 239 -2.45 12.88 5.61
N GLU A 240 -1.16 13.12 5.39
CA GLU A 240 -0.67 13.95 4.28
C GLU A 240 -0.45 13.10 3.01
N PRO A 241 -0.54 13.72 1.82
CA PRO A 241 -0.26 13.01 0.58
C PRO A 241 1.18 12.47 0.56
N LEU A 242 1.36 11.30 -0.03
CA LEU A 242 2.69 10.75 -0.33
C LEU A 242 3.44 11.68 -1.29
N GLN A 243 4.75 11.78 -1.09
CA GLN A 243 5.63 12.68 -1.83
C GLN A 243 6.56 11.88 -2.74
N PRO A 244 6.19 11.63 -4.02
CA PRO A 244 7.03 10.82 -4.92
C PRO A 244 8.46 11.35 -5.05
N ALA A 245 8.61 12.69 -5.02
CA ALA A 245 9.89 13.37 -5.10
C ALA A 245 10.90 12.93 -4.02
N GLU A 246 10.44 12.50 -2.84
CA GLU A 246 11.31 12.12 -1.73
C GLU A 246 12.17 10.90 -2.05
N ALA A 247 11.64 9.97 -2.87
CA ALA A 247 12.37 8.80 -3.33
C ALA A 247 13.60 9.16 -4.19
N PHE A 248 13.58 10.32 -4.88
CA PHE A 248 14.63 10.72 -5.80
C PHE A 248 15.65 11.70 -5.22
N THR A 249 15.53 12.07 -3.93
CA THR A 249 16.36 13.14 -3.35
C THR A 249 17.87 12.89 -3.43
N GLY A 250 18.32 11.64 -3.34
CA GLY A 250 19.73 11.28 -3.55
C GLY A 250 20.18 11.35 -5.02
N LEU A 251 19.24 11.31 -5.96
CA LEU A 251 19.49 11.29 -7.40
C LEU A 251 19.41 12.66 -8.09
N VAL A 252 18.74 13.66 -7.47
CA VAL A 252 18.62 15.02 -8.04
C VAL A 252 20.00 15.64 -8.32
N GLY A 253 20.99 15.39 -7.45
CA GLY A 253 22.35 15.89 -7.62
C GLY A 253 23.17 15.20 -8.73
N HIS A 254 22.63 14.14 -9.34
CA HIS A 254 23.33 13.37 -10.39
C HIS A 254 23.11 13.95 -11.79
N THR A 255 22.31 15.02 -11.91
CA THR A 255 22.10 15.74 -13.17
C THR A 255 22.19 17.25 -13.00
N SER A 256 22.41 17.93 -14.13
CA SER A 256 22.32 19.38 -14.28
C SER A 256 21.46 19.76 -15.49
N ALA A 257 20.77 18.78 -16.08
CA ALA A 257 19.73 18.98 -17.08
C ALA A 257 18.34 19.05 -16.41
N GLY A 258 17.37 19.66 -17.10
CA GLY A 258 16.01 19.80 -16.59
C GLY A 258 15.85 20.87 -15.50
N ASN A 259 14.78 20.75 -14.73
CA ASN A 259 14.45 21.65 -13.63
C ASN A 259 15.08 21.18 -12.28
N SER A 260 14.68 21.79 -11.16
CA SER A 260 15.24 21.48 -9.83
C SER A 260 14.89 20.09 -9.30
N ASP A 261 13.84 19.48 -9.84
CA ASP A 261 13.30 18.19 -9.41
C ASP A 261 13.75 17.06 -10.37
N ALA A 262 14.54 17.40 -11.39
CA ALA A 262 15.10 16.43 -12.33
C ALA A 262 16.10 15.50 -11.64
N PHE A 263 16.08 14.23 -12.02
CA PHE A 263 16.98 13.20 -11.50
C PHE A 263 17.53 12.32 -12.62
N ALA A 264 18.65 11.64 -12.37
CA ALA A 264 19.26 10.74 -13.35
C ALA A 264 19.23 9.28 -12.91
N ILE A 265 18.86 8.40 -13.85
CA ILE A 265 19.04 6.95 -13.74
C ILE A 265 19.90 6.50 -14.93
N GLY A 266 21.11 6.02 -14.63
CA GLY A 266 22.09 5.71 -15.66
C GLY A 266 22.47 6.96 -16.47
N ASN A 267 22.25 6.92 -17.79
CA ASN A 267 22.56 8.03 -18.69
C ASN A 267 21.32 8.85 -19.10
N LEU A 268 20.14 8.54 -18.54
CA LEU A 268 18.92 9.31 -18.80
C LEU A 268 18.65 10.25 -17.62
N THR A 269 18.26 11.48 -17.95
CA THR A 269 17.68 12.42 -16.98
C THR A 269 16.16 12.45 -17.19
N PHE A 270 15.43 12.36 -16.09
CA PHE A 270 13.98 12.47 -16.04
C PHE A 270 13.64 13.78 -15.34
N ASP A 271 12.86 14.64 -16.02
CA ASP A 271 12.45 15.93 -15.51
C ASP A 271 10.93 15.95 -15.32
N PRO A 272 10.43 15.87 -14.07
CA PRO A 272 9.02 15.68 -13.80
C PRO A 272 8.21 16.94 -14.12
N PHE A 273 7.03 16.74 -14.72
CA PHE A 273 6.02 17.78 -14.85
C PHE A 273 4.60 17.19 -14.83
N THR A 274 3.63 18.05 -14.52
CA THR A 274 2.20 17.74 -14.60
C THR A 274 1.51 18.59 -15.64
N VAL A 275 0.47 18.05 -16.28
CA VAL A 275 -0.35 18.80 -17.23
C VAL A 275 -1.61 19.27 -16.51
N THR A 276 -1.77 20.59 -16.36
CA THR A 276 -2.97 21.18 -15.77
C THR A 276 -4.21 20.94 -16.64
N SER A 277 -5.41 21.14 -16.08
CA SER A 277 -6.67 21.05 -16.84
C SER A 277 -6.78 22.04 -18.01
N SER A 278 -5.97 23.10 -18.03
CA SER A 278 -5.82 24.03 -19.15
C SER A 278 -4.82 23.57 -20.22
N GLY A 279 -4.20 22.40 -20.06
CA GLY A 279 -3.18 21.87 -20.97
C GLY A 279 -1.81 22.55 -20.82
N THR A 280 -1.54 23.17 -19.68
CA THR A 280 -0.24 23.82 -19.40
C THR A 280 0.60 22.92 -18.53
N ASP A 281 1.85 22.73 -18.94
CA ASP A 281 2.85 21.98 -18.18
C ASP A 281 3.29 22.78 -16.96
N VAL A 282 3.33 22.13 -15.81
CA VAL A 282 3.79 22.67 -14.54
C VAL A 282 4.92 21.78 -14.04
N PRO A 283 6.13 22.32 -13.87
CA PRO A 283 7.26 21.60 -13.30
C PRO A 283 6.94 20.93 -11.96
N GLY A 284 7.48 19.73 -11.76
CA GLY A 284 7.40 18.98 -10.51
C GLY A 284 6.52 17.73 -10.57
N PHE A 285 6.49 17.02 -9.45
CA PHE A 285 5.73 15.78 -9.29
C PHE A 285 4.24 16.03 -9.02
N ALA A 286 3.41 15.10 -9.50
CA ALA A 286 2.01 15.01 -9.14
C ALA A 286 1.85 14.61 -7.67
N THR A 287 0.83 15.16 -7.01
CA THR A 287 0.45 14.73 -5.67
C THR A 287 -0.15 13.33 -5.73
N VAL A 288 0.36 12.41 -4.90
CA VAL A 288 -0.17 11.06 -4.77
C VAL A 288 -0.81 10.91 -3.40
N TYR A 289 -2.10 10.59 -3.39
CA TYR A 289 -2.77 10.26 -2.14
C TYR A 289 -2.60 8.77 -1.86
N GLN A 290 -2.53 8.45 -0.57
CA GLN A 290 -2.66 7.09 -0.07
C GLN A 290 -3.84 6.37 -0.73
N LEU A 291 -3.64 5.08 -1.02
CA LEU A 291 -4.61 4.10 -1.47
C LEU A 291 -4.97 3.13 -0.32
N ILE A 292 -3.94 2.54 0.30
CA ILE A 292 -4.01 1.46 1.29
C ILE A 292 -2.91 1.67 2.34
N GLY A 293 -3.24 1.45 3.61
CA GLY A 293 -2.30 1.47 4.73
C GLY A 293 -2.20 0.09 5.38
N ILE A 294 -0.98 -0.47 5.44
CA ILE A 294 -0.72 -1.79 6.02
C ILE A 294 0.05 -1.60 7.32
N LEU A 295 -0.62 -1.91 8.44
CA LEU A 295 -0.07 -1.83 9.80
C LEU A 295 0.67 -0.49 10.02
N LEU A 296 0.04 0.65 9.71
CA LEU A 296 0.72 1.94 9.81
C LEU A 296 1.32 2.13 11.20
N PRO A 297 2.54 2.71 11.29
CA PRO A 297 3.27 3.39 10.21
C PRO A 297 4.27 2.49 9.44
N VAL A 298 4.04 1.17 9.38
CA VAL A 298 4.94 0.26 8.67
C VAL A 298 4.94 0.48 7.16
N LEU A 299 3.77 0.49 6.52
CA LEU A 299 3.67 0.64 5.08
C LEU A 299 2.45 1.47 4.68
N ASN A 300 2.68 2.55 3.96
CA ASN A 300 1.65 3.31 3.25
C ASN A 300 1.86 3.15 1.74
N LEU A 301 0.80 2.89 0.99
CA LEU A 301 0.84 2.70 -0.46
C LEU A 301 -0.14 3.64 -1.14
N GLY A 302 0.28 4.28 -2.22
CA GLY A 302 -0.56 5.12 -3.07
C GLY A 302 -0.31 4.88 -4.56
N GLY A 303 -1.22 5.42 -5.38
CA GLY A 303 -1.19 5.26 -6.83
C GLY A 303 -1.63 3.87 -7.30
N GLY A 304 -1.01 3.41 -8.38
CA GLY A 304 -1.25 2.12 -9.01
C GLY A 304 -2.33 2.11 -10.09
N SER A 305 -2.52 0.94 -10.69
CA SER A 305 -3.58 0.66 -11.66
C SER A 305 -4.38 -0.56 -11.20
N TYR A 306 -5.71 -0.46 -11.18
CA TYR A 306 -6.58 -1.52 -10.68
C TYR A 306 -6.99 -2.51 -11.78
N THR A 307 -7.37 -2.01 -12.97
CA THR A 307 -7.70 -2.82 -14.17
C THR A 307 -7.56 -1.98 -15.43
N ASP A 308 -7.54 -2.59 -16.62
CA ASP A 308 -7.51 -1.89 -17.92
C ASP A 308 -8.67 -0.88 -18.14
N TRP A 309 -9.76 -0.97 -17.36
CA TRP A 309 -10.94 -0.10 -17.47
C TRP A 309 -10.96 1.03 -16.45
N ILE A 310 -10.13 0.95 -15.40
CA ILE A 310 -9.96 2.02 -14.41
C ILE A 310 -8.68 2.76 -14.79
N PRO A 311 -8.75 4.07 -15.06
CA PRO A 311 -7.55 4.86 -15.32
C PRO A 311 -6.52 4.68 -14.19
N PRO A 312 -5.21 4.78 -14.47
CA PRO A 312 -4.21 4.78 -13.41
C PRO A 312 -4.56 5.79 -12.32
N LEU A 313 -4.45 5.37 -11.06
CA LEU A 313 -4.82 6.14 -9.88
C LEU A 313 -3.80 7.26 -9.61
N ALA A 314 -2.56 7.09 -10.08
CA ALA A 314 -1.54 8.12 -10.14
C ALA A 314 -0.79 8.06 -11.49
N THR A 315 -0.64 9.22 -12.12
CA THR A 315 0.10 9.37 -13.37
C THR A 315 1.09 10.51 -13.25
N GLN A 316 2.25 10.33 -13.85
CA GLN A 316 3.29 11.36 -13.95
C GLN A 316 3.77 11.44 -15.39
N SER A 317 4.26 12.63 -15.78
CA SER A 317 4.95 12.82 -17.04
C SER A 317 6.37 13.31 -16.79
N PHE A 318 7.28 12.94 -17.68
CA PHE A 318 8.67 13.37 -17.62
C PHE A 318 9.13 13.84 -18.99
N ASP A 319 9.84 14.96 -19.03
CA ASP A 319 10.76 15.23 -20.13
C ASP A 319 11.99 14.34 -19.92
N VAL A 320 12.49 13.73 -20.99
CA VAL A 320 13.61 12.79 -20.94
C VAL A 320 14.77 13.36 -21.73
N TYR A 321 15.92 13.45 -21.08
CA TYR A 321 17.15 13.92 -21.71
C TYR A 321 18.16 12.78 -21.80
N ASN A 322 18.85 12.69 -22.94
CA ASN A 322 20.01 11.84 -23.10
C ASN A 322 21.26 12.57 -22.57
N GLY A 323 21.74 12.10 -21.41
CA GLY A 323 22.87 12.65 -20.66
C GLY A 323 22.44 13.34 -19.37
N THR A 324 23.42 13.65 -18.52
CA THR A 324 23.22 14.24 -17.18
C THR A 324 23.82 15.65 -17.04
N SER A 325 24.49 16.15 -18.06
CA SER A 325 25.08 17.50 -18.06
C SER A 325 24.06 18.55 -18.50
N SER A 326 24.32 19.84 -18.23
CA SER A 326 23.49 20.96 -18.71
C SER A 326 23.34 21.06 -20.24
N GLY A 327 24.13 20.30 -20.99
CA GLY A 327 24.03 20.16 -22.45
C GLY A 327 23.38 18.85 -22.91
N ALA A 328 22.71 18.12 -22.01
CA ALA A 328 21.96 16.92 -22.34
C ALA A 328 20.90 17.24 -23.40
N VAL A 329 20.71 16.30 -24.32
CA VAL A 329 19.79 16.48 -25.45
C VAL A 329 18.41 16.01 -25.01
N ASP A 330 17.40 16.87 -25.09
CA ASP A 330 16.00 16.46 -24.97
C ASP A 330 15.67 15.48 -26.10
N ILE A 331 15.24 14.28 -25.71
CA ILE A 331 14.87 13.20 -26.63
C ILE A 331 13.35 12.92 -26.63
N GLY A 332 12.58 13.69 -25.87
CA GLY A 332 11.12 13.66 -25.85
C GLY A 332 10.54 13.44 -24.46
N THR A 333 9.27 13.05 -24.43
CA THR A 333 8.49 12.90 -23.20
C THR A 333 8.01 11.48 -23.00
N ILE A 334 7.82 11.10 -21.75
CA ILE A 334 7.14 9.86 -21.37
C ILE A 334 5.96 10.15 -20.44
N SER A 335 4.95 9.29 -20.53
CA SER A 335 3.86 9.22 -19.57
C SER A 335 3.98 7.92 -18.80
N THR A 336 3.63 7.95 -17.51
CA THR A 336 3.81 6.83 -16.60
C THR A 336 2.59 6.58 -15.72
N SER A 337 2.51 5.38 -15.17
CA SER A 337 1.68 5.05 -14.02
C SER A 337 2.59 4.87 -12.82
N GLU A 338 2.28 5.50 -11.69
CA GLU A 338 3.14 5.49 -10.50
C GLU A 338 2.57 4.63 -9.37
N TYR A 339 3.46 4.01 -8.61
CA TYR A 339 3.23 3.43 -7.30
C TYR A 339 4.17 4.13 -6.33
N VAL A 340 3.61 4.74 -5.29
CA VAL A 340 4.40 5.43 -4.27
C VAL A 340 4.18 4.71 -2.97
N ALA A 341 5.27 4.43 -2.25
CA ALA A 341 5.18 3.83 -0.94
C ALA A 341 5.99 4.64 0.07
N ASP A 342 5.53 4.61 1.31
CA ASP A 342 6.35 4.91 2.47
C ASP A 342 6.50 3.60 3.27
N LEU A 343 7.72 3.06 3.31
CA LEU A 343 8.06 1.87 4.09
C LEU A 343 8.90 2.28 5.30
N LEU A 344 8.30 2.32 6.48
CA LEU A 344 8.96 2.70 7.74
C LEU A 344 9.66 4.08 7.67
N GLY A 345 9.08 5.05 6.96
CA GLY A 345 9.65 6.38 6.71
C GLY A 345 10.63 6.44 5.54
N MET A 346 10.79 5.35 4.78
CA MET A 346 11.61 5.32 3.56
C MET A 346 10.70 5.49 2.34
N ALA A 347 10.89 6.57 1.61
CA ALA A 347 10.15 6.85 0.40
C ALA A 347 10.57 5.92 -0.74
N ASN A 348 9.58 5.32 -1.39
CA ASN A 348 9.73 4.54 -2.61
C ASN A 348 8.86 5.13 -3.71
N THR A 349 9.41 5.30 -4.91
CA THR A 349 8.60 5.61 -6.08
C THR A 349 8.97 4.68 -7.22
N ALA A 350 7.99 3.88 -7.62
CA ALA A 350 8.04 3.08 -8.83
C ALA A 350 7.16 3.71 -9.91
N PHE A 351 7.62 3.70 -11.15
CA PHE A 351 6.81 4.10 -12.28
C PHE A 351 7.01 3.18 -13.48
N THR A 352 5.90 2.87 -14.12
CA THR A 352 5.87 2.08 -15.36
C THR A 352 5.56 3.01 -16.52
N VAL A 353 6.41 2.97 -17.55
CA VAL A 353 6.21 3.76 -18.78
C VAL A 353 4.99 3.24 -19.51
N THR A 354 4.00 4.10 -19.73
CA THR A 354 2.75 3.76 -20.43
C THR A 354 2.74 4.28 -21.87
N GLY A 355 3.52 5.33 -22.15
CA GLY A 355 3.68 5.89 -23.49
C GLY A 355 4.90 6.79 -23.59
N ALA A 356 5.35 7.03 -24.82
CA ALA A 356 6.50 7.87 -25.12
C ALA A 356 6.25 8.67 -26.40
N THR A 357 6.67 9.93 -26.42
CA THR A 357 6.57 10.84 -27.56
C THR A 357 7.94 11.46 -27.82
N ALA A 358 8.56 11.13 -28.96
CA ALA A 358 9.87 11.67 -29.34
C ALA A 358 9.83 13.20 -29.53
N ALA A 359 10.96 13.85 -29.24
CA ALA A 359 11.11 15.28 -29.47
C ALA A 359 10.98 15.63 -30.96
N GLY A 360 10.49 16.84 -31.23
CA GLY A 360 10.27 17.31 -32.60
C GLY A 360 11.58 17.41 -33.38
N GLY A 361 11.68 16.66 -34.49
CA GLY A 361 12.87 16.67 -35.36
C GLY A 361 13.88 15.55 -35.07
N ASP A 362 13.60 14.68 -34.10
CA ASP A 362 14.43 13.52 -33.82
C ASP A 362 14.43 12.49 -34.96
N THR A 363 15.59 11.88 -35.17
CA THR A 363 15.71 10.69 -36.01
C THR A 363 15.12 9.46 -35.31
N ALA A 364 14.76 8.43 -36.07
CA ALA A 364 14.29 7.17 -35.49
C ALA A 364 15.30 6.55 -34.49
N ALA A 365 16.61 6.78 -34.68
CA ALA A 365 17.65 6.31 -33.76
C ALA A 365 17.71 7.10 -32.45
N GLN A 366 17.32 8.38 -32.45
CA GLN A 366 17.19 9.20 -31.24
C GLN A 366 15.89 8.87 -30.51
N ALA A 367 14.78 8.76 -31.24
CA ALA A 367 13.49 8.34 -30.67
C ALA A 367 13.57 6.95 -30.01
N ALA A 368 14.40 6.04 -30.55
CA ALA A 368 14.63 4.72 -29.97
C ALA A 368 15.41 4.72 -28.64
N GLN A 369 15.91 5.88 -28.19
CA GLN A 369 16.58 6.03 -26.89
C GLN A 369 15.58 6.30 -25.77
N LEU A 370 14.34 6.68 -26.08
CA LEU A 370 13.30 6.83 -25.08
C LEU A 370 12.98 5.46 -24.44
N PRO A 371 12.70 5.42 -23.14
CA PRO A 371 12.18 4.22 -22.49
C PRO A 371 10.97 3.67 -23.23
N VAL A 372 10.99 2.37 -23.53
CA VAL A 372 9.86 1.69 -24.17
C VAL A 372 8.71 1.50 -23.17
N ALA A 373 7.47 1.46 -23.68
CA ALA A 373 6.30 1.17 -22.84
C ALA A 373 6.43 -0.20 -22.17
N GLY A 374 6.09 -0.26 -20.87
CA GLY A 374 6.28 -1.40 -20.00
C GLY A 374 7.61 -1.40 -19.24
N THR A 375 8.54 -0.47 -19.53
CA THR A 375 9.74 -0.28 -18.70
C THR A 375 9.33 0.16 -17.30
N VAL A 376 9.87 -0.50 -16.28
CA VAL A 376 9.67 -0.17 -14.87
C VAL A 376 10.94 0.43 -14.31
N TYR A 377 10.80 1.56 -13.63
CA TYR A 377 11.83 2.12 -12.77
C TYR A 377 11.29 2.11 -11.35
N ASP A 378 12.12 1.73 -10.39
CA ASP A 378 11.76 1.74 -8.97
C ASP A 378 12.95 2.25 -8.16
N VAL A 379 12.69 3.26 -7.32
CA VAL A 379 13.69 3.90 -6.49
C VAL A 379 13.23 3.87 -5.04
N LEU A 380 13.95 3.11 -4.22
CA LEU A 380 13.80 3.10 -2.77
C LEU A 380 14.91 3.96 -2.14
N ASN A 381 14.52 5.06 -1.51
CA ASN A 381 15.43 5.91 -0.76
C ASN A 381 15.63 5.35 0.66
N LEU A 382 16.80 4.75 0.90
CA LEU A 382 17.19 4.20 2.20
C LEU A 382 17.71 5.29 3.16
N GLY A 383 17.72 6.55 2.71
CA GLY A 383 18.17 7.72 3.43
C GLY A 383 19.68 7.96 3.31
N ARG A 384 20.10 9.17 3.70
CA ARG A 384 21.52 9.57 3.80
C ARG A 384 22.30 9.47 2.48
N GLY A 385 21.60 9.65 1.35
CA GLY A 385 22.16 9.56 -0.01
C GLY A 385 22.46 8.13 -0.44
N VAL A 386 21.75 7.15 0.13
CA VAL A 386 21.78 5.76 -0.30
C VAL A 386 20.42 5.43 -0.92
N ASP A 387 20.43 5.05 -2.19
CA ASP A 387 19.22 4.73 -2.95
C ASP A 387 19.38 3.35 -3.59
N ASN A 388 18.35 2.52 -3.53
CA ASN A 388 18.27 1.33 -4.34
C ASN A 388 17.48 1.65 -5.61
N VAL A 389 18.12 1.48 -6.77
CA VAL A 389 17.54 1.81 -8.07
C VAL A 389 17.41 0.53 -8.88
N TYR A 390 16.18 0.09 -9.05
CA TYR A 390 15.78 -1.02 -9.88
C TYR A 390 15.27 -0.52 -11.23
N THR A 391 15.61 -1.24 -12.30
CA THR A 391 15.08 -0.98 -13.64
C THR A 391 14.85 -2.31 -14.35
N ALA A 392 13.67 -2.48 -14.91
CA ALA A 392 13.34 -3.62 -15.74
C ALA A 392 12.78 -3.17 -17.09
N THR A 393 13.37 -3.65 -18.17
CA THR A 393 12.90 -3.37 -19.53
C THR A 393 12.17 -4.59 -20.09
N PRO A 394 11.05 -4.40 -20.81
CA PRO A 394 10.26 -5.50 -21.33
C PRO A 394 10.87 -6.09 -22.61
N GLY A 395 10.50 -7.33 -22.92
CA GLY A 395 10.83 -8.01 -24.18
C GLY A 395 11.86 -9.14 -24.05
N ALA A 396 12.11 -9.86 -25.14
CA ALA A 396 13.00 -11.02 -25.17
C ALA A 396 14.47 -10.67 -24.85
N ASP A 397 14.87 -9.44 -25.15
CA ASP A 397 16.18 -8.87 -24.81
C ASP A 397 16.11 -7.92 -23.61
N GLY A 398 14.99 -7.98 -22.87
CA GLY A 398 14.78 -7.16 -21.68
C GLY A 398 15.85 -7.43 -20.62
N THR A 399 16.25 -6.37 -19.93
CA THR A 399 17.26 -6.42 -18.87
C THR A 399 16.62 -6.05 -17.54
N VAL A 400 16.99 -6.79 -16.50
CA VAL A 400 16.77 -6.40 -15.11
C VAL A 400 18.09 -5.91 -14.54
N THR A 401 18.10 -4.67 -14.06
CA THR A 401 19.23 -4.10 -13.34
C THR A 401 18.79 -3.63 -11.98
N ASP A 402 19.66 -3.81 -10.99
CA ASP A 402 19.48 -3.31 -9.65
C ASP A 402 20.82 -2.75 -9.16
N THR A 403 20.81 -1.51 -8.72
CA THR A 403 21.99 -0.78 -8.30
C THR A 403 21.73 -0.10 -6.97
N LEU A 404 22.52 -0.43 -5.96
CA LEU A 404 22.58 0.34 -4.73
C LEU A 404 23.54 1.51 -4.96
N MET A 405 22.99 2.71 -5.13
CA MET A 405 23.75 3.95 -5.22
C MET A 405 24.15 4.39 -3.83
N THR A 406 25.42 4.75 -3.65
CA THR A 406 25.93 5.24 -2.36
C THR A 406 26.89 6.41 -2.56
N PRO A 407 27.13 7.23 -1.52
CA PRO A 407 28.12 8.31 -1.62
C PRO A 407 29.56 7.83 -1.84
N LEU A 408 29.82 6.52 -1.63
CA LEU A 408 31.13 5.90 -1.82
C LEU A 408 31.28 5.23 -3.20
N GLY A 409 30.21 5.21 -3.99
CA GLY A 409 30.13 4.56 -5.29
C GLY A 409 29.01 3.53 -5.37
N ASP A 410 28.69 3.13 -6.59
CA ASP A 410 27.55 2.27 -6.89
C ASP A 410 27.91 0.79 -6.78
N VAL A 411 26.97 0.01 -6.23
CA VAL A 411 27.07 -1.44 -6.11
C VAL A 411 26.00 -2.09 -6.98
N ASN A 412 26.44 -2.88 -7.97
CA ASN A 412 25.53 -3.62 -8.83
C ASN A 412 25.01 -4.89 -8.11
N LEU A 413 23.70 -4.95 -7.91
CA LEU A 413 22.97 -6.05 -7.28
C LEU A 413 22.16 -6.89 -8.30
N SER A 414 22.26 -6.59 -9.59
CA SER A 414 21.45 -7.22 -10.65
C SER A 414 21.51 -8.75 -10.66
N SER A 415 22.62 -9.34 -10.22
CA SER A 415 22.74 -10.81 -10.11
C SER A 415 21.85 -11.43 -9.03
N LEU A 416 21.42 -10.66 -8.04
CA LEU A 416 20.54 -11.10 -6.95
C LEU A 416 19.07 -11.09 -7.37
N VAL A 417 18.70 -10.24 -8.32
CA VAL A 417 17.30 -10.01 -8.74
C VAL A 417 17.04 -10.38 -10.20
N SER A 418 17.97 -11.05 -10.87
CA SER A 418 17.85 -11.38 -12.30
C SER A 418 16.65 -12.28 -12.64
N GLY A 419 16.09 -12.98 -11.64
CA GLY A 419 14.85 -13.75 -11.76
C GLY A 419 13.57 -12.96 -11.46
N ILE A 420 13.67 -11.70 -11.01
CA ILE A 420 12.55 -10.83 -10.68
C ILE A 420 12.39 -9.81 -11.80
N ASN A 421 11.45 -10.04 -12.71
CA ASN A 421 11.13 -9.12 -13.80
C ASN A 421 9.78 -8.45 -13.57
N ALA A 422 9.79 -7.20 -13.10
CA ALA A 422 8.57 -6.45 -12.82
C ALA A 422 7.76 -6.07 -14.07
N THR A 423 8.31 -6.24 -15.29
CA THR A 423 7.58 -5.91 -16.53
C THR A 423 6.48 -6.91 -16.88
N THR A 424 6.56 -8.12 -16.35
CA THR A 424 5.58 -9.19 -16.57
C THR A 424 5.47 -10.08 -15.35
N LEU A 425 4.26 -10.19 -14.78
CA LEU A 425 3.93 -11.24 -13.82
C LEU A 425 3.42 -12.46 -14.60
N ASP A 426 4.15 -13.58 -14.53
CA ASP A 426 3.71 -14.85 -15.13
C ASP A 426 3.06 -15.74 -14.05
N PRO A 427 1.72 -15.87 -14.02
CA PRO A 427 1.06 -16.74 -13.05
C PRO A 427 1.44 -18.22 -13.23
N GLY A 428 1.91 -18.62 -14.42
CA GLY A 428 2.41 -19.98 -14.67
C GLY A 428 3.65 -20.32 -13.84
N ALA A 429 4.50 -19.33 -13.54
CA ALA A 429 5.71 -19.52 -12.74
C ALA A 429 5.42 -20.05 -11.32
N ALA A 430 4.22 -19.76 -10.78
CA ALA A 430 3.78 -20.31 -9.49
C ALA A 430 3.60 -21.85 -9.52
N PHE A 431 3.42 -22.46 -10.70
CA PHE A 431 3.16 -23.88 -10.87
C PHE A 431 4.33 -24.67 -11.49
N ASP A 432 5.43 -23.99 -11.83
CA ASP A 432 6.57 -24.61 -12.52
C ASP A 432 7.46 -25.48 -11.61
N ALA A 433 7.41 -25.29 -10.29
CA ALA A 433 8.19 -26.12 -9.35
C ALA A 433 7.71 -27.59 -9.36
N ALA A 434 6.41 -27.85 -9.55
CA ALA A 434 5.83 -29.18 -9.74
C ALA A 434 6.37 -29.93 -10.99
N SER A 435 6.85 -29.22 -12.02
CA SER A 435 7.38 -29.84 -13.25
C SER A 435 8.79 -30.40 -13.10
N THR A 436 9.59 -29.89 -12.16
CA THR A 436 11.02 -30.28 -12.04
C THR A 436 11.24 -31.50 -11.15
N THR A 437 10.27 -31.84 -10.29
CA THR A 437 10.36 -32.97 -9.35
C THR A 437 9.90 -34.29 -9.95
N ALA A 438 9.19 -34.30 -11.09
CA ALA A 438 8.75 -35.53 -11.74
C ALA A 438 9.87 -36.26 -12.52
N GLY A 439 11.04 -35.63 -12.71
CA GLY A 439 12.12 -36.17 -13.55
C GLY A 439 13.45 -36.52 -12.87
N ALA A 440 13.65 -36.17 -11.59
CA ALA A 440 15.00 -36.12 -11.01
C ALA A 440 15.26 -36.99 -9.76
N ILE A 441 14.34 -37.87 -9.38
CA ILE A 441 14.65 -38.93 -8.42
C ILE A 441 14.59 -40.27 -9.16
N ASP A 442 15.75 -40.72 -9.65
CA ASP A 442 15.98 -42.14 -9.84
C ASP A 442 16.31 -42.73 -8.46
N PRO A 443 15.34 -43.38 -7.77
CA PRO A 443 15.55 -43.93 -6.44
C PRO A 443 16.57 -45.09 -6.44
N VAL A 444 17.02 -45.54 -7.61
CA VAL A 444 18.00 -46.61 -7.77
C VAL A 444 19.44 -46.09 -7.94
N SER A 445 19.62 -44.80 -8.26
CA SER A 445 20.96 -44.19 -8.36
C SER A 445 21.71 -44.11 -7.01
N LEU A 446 20.98 -44.20 -5.89
CA LEU A 446 21.54 -44.31 -4.53
C LEU A 446 22.16 -45.69 -4.24
N LEU A 447 21.87 -46.71 -5.05
CA LEU A 447 22.38 -48.08 -4.85
C LEU A 447 23.59 -48.44 -5.70
N GLY A 448 24.04 -47.57 -6.60
CA GLY A 448 25.28 -47.78 -7.38
C GLY A 448 25.37 -49.15 -8.06
N LEU A 449 24.27 -49.62 -8.66
CA LEU A 449 24.21 -50.84 -9.49
C LEU A 449 23.94 -50.51 -10.95
#